data_AF-A0A0Q2X432-F1
#
_entry.id   AF-A0A0Q2X432-F1
#
_cell.length_a   1.000
_cell.length_b   1.000
_cell.length_c   1.000
_cell.angle_alpha   90.00
_cell.angle_beta   90.00
_cell.angle_gamma   90.00
#
_symmetry.space_group_name_H-M   'P 1'
#
loop_
_entity.id
_entity.type
_entity.pdbx_description
1 polymer ?
#
loop_
_entity_poly.entity_id
_entity_poly.type
_entity_poly.pdbx_seq_one_letter_code
_entity_poly.pdbx_strand_id
1 'polypeptide(L)'
;MAERPTVGGQQEEPERPPTVVRADSAADEALDVQTVVVEEDGRWAVEIVVVFADGVVRRRIDTHHTKRRAEISASLIKRAAERNIRGPING
;
A
#
# COMPACT_ATOMS: atom_id res chain seq x y z
N MET A 1 10.88 27.25 49.09
CA MET A 1 11.56 26.59 47.96
C MET A 1 11.13 25.13 47.93
N ALA A 2 10.29 24.75 46.95
CA ALA A 2 10.10 23.39 46.43
C ALA A 2 9.00 23.45 45.36
N GLU A 3 9.31 24.02 44.21
CA GLU A 3 8.43 23.91 43.04
C GLU A 3 8.57 22.49 42.47
N ARG A 4 7.45 21.77 42.37
CA ARG A 4 7.35 20.50 41.66
C ARG A 4 7.26 20.82 40.17
N PRO A 5 8.09 20.23 39.28
CA PRO A 5 7.96 20.52 37.86
C PRO A 5 6.80 19.71 37.27
N THR A 6 5.91 20.45 36.60
CA THR A 6 4.91 19.96 35.66
C THR A 6 5.60 19.33 34.45
N VAL A 7 5.35 18.05 34.15
CA VAL A 7 5.51 17.49 32.80
C VAL A 7 4.28 16.61 32.53
N GLY A 8 3.24 17.24 31.99
CA GLY A 8 2.21 16.55 31.22
C GLY A 8 2.53 16.78 29.76
N GLY A 9 3.43 15.97 29.20
CA GLY A 9 3.79 16.03 27.78
C GLY A 9 2.58 15.66 26.94
N GLN A 10 2.01 16.65 26.25
CA GLN A 10 1.23 16.40 25.04
C GLN A 10 2.20 15.79 24.04
N GLN A 11 2.13 14.48 23.86
CA GLN A 11 2.72 13.82 22.71
C GLN A 11 1.91 14.30 21.52
N GLU A 12 2.41 15.31 20.82
CA GLU A 12 2.02 15.56 19.44
C GLU A 12 2.32 14.26 18.68
N GLU A 13 1.29 13.46 18.41
CA GLU A 13 1.39 12.32 17.50
C GLU A 13 1.97 12.87 16.20
N PRO A 14 3.17 12.44 15.76
CA PRO A 14 3.72 12.96 14.54
C PRO A 14 2.77 12.58 13.41
N GLU A 15 2.14 13.59 12.79
CA GLU A 15 1.33 13.40 11.59
C GLU A 15 2.16 12.59 10.61
N ARG A 16 1.77 11.32 10.39
CA ARG A 16 2.52 10.44 9.50
C ARG A 16 2.59 11.15 8.16
N PRO A 17 3.80 11.47 7.65
CA PRO A 17 3.92 12.21 6.41
C PRO A 17 3.18 11.45 5.32
N PRO A 18 2.48 12.16 4.41
CA PRO A 18 1.82 11.51 3.29
C PRO A 18 2.84 10.64 2.55
N THR A 19 2.41 9.43 2.16
CA THR A 19 3.30 8.49 1.47
C THR A 19 3.89 9.16 0.23
N VAL A 20 5.17 9.53 0.30
CA VAL A 20 5.88 10.17 -0.80
C VAL A 20 6.38 9.07 -1.74
N VAL A 21 6.11 9.20 -3.04
CA VAL A 21 6.68 8.31 -4.05
C VAL A 21 8.19 8.53 -4.06
N ARG A 22 8.99 7.46 -3.83
CA ARG A 22 10.46 7.55 -3.85
C ARG A 22 10.95 7.94 -5.24
N ALA A 23 11.89 8.88 -5.31
CA ALA A 23 12.50 9.33 -6.55
C ALA A 23 13.28 8.22 -7.29
N ASP A 24 13.76 7.20 -6.56
CA ASP A 24 14.45 6.04 -7.14
C ASP A 24 13.49 4.93 -7.58
N SER A 25 12.17 5.11 -7.39
CA SER A 25 11.21 4.26 -8.07
C SER A 25 11.28 4.61 -9.54
N ALA A 26 12.01 3.80 -10.32
CA ALA A 26 11.85 3.72 -11.75
C ALA A 26 10.42 3.23 -12.04
N ALA A 27 9.45 4.11 -11.85
CA ALA A 27 8.11 3.96 -12.38
C ALA A 27 8.22 4.22 -13.86
N ASP A 28 8.75 3.23 -14.59
CA ASP A 28 8.47 3.15 -16.02
C ASP A 28 6.93 3.17 -16.18
N GLU A 29 6.42 3.67 -17.30
CA GLU A 29 4.97 3.84 -17.48
C GLU A 29 4.25 2.49 -17.26
N ALA A 30 3.61 2.34 -16.09
CA ALA A 30 2.93 1.11 -15.74
C ALA A 30 1.72 0.94 -16.66
N LEU A 31 1.72 -0.12 -17.45
CA LEU A 31 0.70 -0.37 -18.48
C LEU A 31 -0.55 -1.02 -17.91
N ASP A 32 -0.37 -1.91 -16.93
CA ASP A 32 -1.46 -2.62 -16.27
C ASP A 32 -1.12 -2.96 -14.81
N VAL A 33 -2.16 -3.12 -13.99
CA VAL A 33 -2.05 -3.62 -12.63
C VAL A 33 -3.12 -4.64 -12.34
N GLN A 34 -2.71 -5.76 -11.76
CA GLN A 34 -3.59 -6.80 -11.27
C GLN A 34 -3.32 -7.10 -9.81
N THR A 35 -4.33 -7.63 -9.14
CA THR A 35 -4.19 -8.21 -7.80
C THR A 35 -4.62 -9.66 -7.84
N VAL A 36 -3.83 -10.52 -7.20
CA VAL A 36 -4.04 -11.97 -7.17
C VAL A 36 -4.14 -12.40 -5.73
N VAL A 37 -5.12 -13.27 -5.45
CA VAL A 37 -5.27 -13.92 -4.15
C VAL A 37 -4.79 -15.35 -4.29
N VAL A 38 -3.75 -15.71 -3.55
CA VAL A 38 -3.11 -17.03 -3.60
C VAL A 38 -3.28 -17.70 -2.24
N GLU A 39 -3.64 -18.97 -2.22
CA GLU A 39 -3.62 -19.78 -0.99
C GLU A 39 -2.21 -20.30 -0.75
N GLU A 40 -1.66 -20.01 0.44
CA GLU A 40 -0.35 -20.50 0.88
C GLU A 40 -0.38 -20.83 2.37
N ASP A 41 0.07 -22.03 2.74
CA ASP A 41 0.16 -22.51 4.12
C ASP A 41 -1.12 -22.29 4.95
N GLY A 42 -2.29 -22.48 4.33
CA GLY A 42 -3.60 -22.27 4.95
C GLY A 42 -3.97 -20.79 5.19
N ARG A 43 -3.22 -19.85 4.60
CA ARG A 43 -3.51 -18.42 4.57
C ARG A 43 -3.76 -17.96 3.14
N TRP A 44 -4.33 -16.77 3.01
CA TRP A 44 -4.68 -16.15 1.74
C TRP A 44 -3.79 -14.92 1.54
N ALA A 45 -2.75 -15.07 0.72
CA ALA A 45 -1.84 -14.00 0.35
C ALA A 45 -2.43 -13.14 -0.75
N VAL A 46 -2.29 -11.82 -0.63
CA VAL A 46 -2.59 -10.86 -1.69
C VAL A 46 -1.28 -10.44 -2.33
N GLU A 47 -1.18 -10.62 -3.65
CA GLU A 47 -0.07 -10.16 -4.46
C GLU A 47 -0.54 -9.09 -5.43
N ILE A 48 0.29 -8.07 -5.63
CA ILE A 48 0.13 -7.11 -6.71
C ILE A 48 1.06 -7.49 -7.86
N VAL A 49 0.54 -7.41 -9.08
CA VAL A 49 1.29 -7.64 -10.31
C VAL A 49 1.20 -6.37 -11.14
N VAL A 50 2.33 -5.74 -11.40
CA VAL A 50 2.41 -4.53 -12.23
C VAL A 50 3.15 -4.87 -13.51
N VAL A 51 2.57 -4.53 -14.65
CA VAL A 51 3.12 -4.74 -15.98
C VAL A 51 3.69 -3.43 -16.48
N PHE A 52 4.94 -3.47 -16.89
CA PHE A 52 5.68 -2.39 -17.54
C PHE A 52 6.00 -2.78 -18.98
N ALA A 53 6.53 -1.87 -19.77
CA ALA A 53 6.97 -2.17 -21.15
C ALA A 53 8.17 -3.13 -21.18
N ASP A 54 9.01 -3.11 -20.15
CA ASP A 54 10.25 -3.87 -20.04
C ASP A 54 10.13 -5.15 -19.19
N GLY A 55 9.03 -5.33 -18.47
CA GLY A 55 8.88 -6.49 -17.60
C GLY A 55 7.63 -6.49 -16.71
N VAL A 56 7.59 -7.48 -15.81
CA VAL A 56 6.49 -7.69 -14.87
C VAL A 56 7.05 -7.80 -13.46
N VAL A 57 6.52 -6.97 -12.56
CA VAL A 57 6.88 -7.01 -11.13
C VAL A 57 5.75 -7.66 -10.36
N ARG A 58 6.07 -8.69 -9.58
CA ARG A 58 5.15 -9.34 -8.65
C ARG A 58 5.61 -9.11 -7.22
N ARG A 59 4.71 -8.66 -6.36
CA ARG A 59 5.02 -8.44 -4.95
C ARG A 59 3.87 -8.84 -4.03
N ARG A 60 4.19 -9.55 -2.96
CA ARG A 60 3.28 -9.80 -1.85
C ARG A 60 3.03 -8.53 -1.05
N ILE A 61 1.76 -8.28 -0.76
CA ILE A 61 1.31 -7.11 -0.01
C ILE A 61 0.92 -7.49 1.41
N ASP A 62 0.04 -8.48 1.56
CA ASP A 62 -0.42 -8.94 2.88
C ASP A 62 -0.92 -10.39 2.85
N THR A 63 -1.20 -10.97 4.02
CA THR A 63 -1.80 -12.30 4.18
C THR A 63 -3.01 -12.23 5.12
N HIS A 64 -4.05 -12.99 4.80
CA HIS A 64 -5.30 -13.00 5.57
C HIS A 64 -5.73 -14.42 5.92
N HIS A 65 -6.47 -14.56 7.03
CA HIS A 65 -6.98 -15.85 7.49
C HIS A 65 -8.12 -16.43 6.63
N THR A 66 -8.80 -15.60 5.85
CA THR A 66 -9.93 -16.06 5.01
C THR A 66 -9.84 -15.47 3.62
N LYS A 67 -10.29 -16.25 2.64
CA LYS A 67 -10.34 -15.85 1.22
C LYS A 67 -11.10 -14.55 1.03
N ARG A 68 -12.28 -14.44 1.65
CA ARG A 68 -13.16 -13.27 1.53
C ARG A 68 -12.48 -11.98 1.99
N ARG A 69 -11.66 -12.02 3.06
CA ARG A 69 -10.90 -10.83 3.50
C ARG A 69 -9.81 -10.46 2.49
N ALA A 70 -9.11 -11.46 1.95
CA ALA A 70 -8.12 -11.25 0.91
C ALA A 70 -8.71 -10.67 -0.37
N GLU A 71 -9.87 -11.15 -0.81
CA GLU A 71 -10.57 -10.65 -2.00
C GLU A 71 -11.00 -9.18 -1.84
N ILE A 72 -11.55 -8.82 -0.67
CA ILE A 72 -11.92 -7.42 -0.37
C ILE A 72 -10.67 -6.53 -0.41
N SER A 73 -9.58 -6.94 0.26
CA SER A 73 -8.31 -6.22 0.28
C SER A 73 -7.74 -6.06 -1.14
N ALA A 74 -7.68 -7.15 -1.91
CA ALA A 74 -7.22 -7.18 -3.29
C ALA A 74 -8.01 -6.23 -4.20
N SER A 75 -9.34 -6.17 -4.04
CA SER A 75 -10.21 -5.26 -4.80
C SER A 75 -9.92 -3.79 -4.49
N LEU A 76 -9.75 -3.45 -3.21
CA LEU A 76 -9.40 -2.09 -2.78
C LEU A 76 -8.03 -1.65 -3.30
N ILE A 77 -7.03 -2.54 -3.19
CA ILE A 77 -5.67 -2.29 -3.70
C ILE A 77 -5.70 -2.09 -5.21
N LYS A 78 -6.38 -2.97 -5.96
CA LYS A 78 -6.50 -2.85 -7.42
C LYS A 78 -7.08 -1.50 -7.83
N ARG A 79 -8.22 -1.12 -7.25
CA ARG A 79 -8.87 0.17 -7.56
C ARG A 79 -7.97 1.37 -7.25
N ALA A 80 -7.21 1.31 -6.16
CA ALA A 80 -6.26 2.36 -5.81
C ALA A 80 -5.10 2.42 -6.81
N ALA A 81 -4.55 1.28 -7.21
CA ALA A 81 -3.44 1.20 -8.15
C ALA A 81 -3.85 1.61 -9.58
N GLU A 82 -5.00 1.15 -10.07
CA GLU A 82 -5.54 1.53 -11.40
C GLU A 82 -5.72 3.05 -11.54
N ARG A 83 -6.14 3.72 -10.45
CA ARG A 83 -6.25 5.18 -10.43
C ARG A 83 -4.90 5.87 -10.59
N ASN A 84 -3.82 5.28 -10.06
CA ASN A 84 -2.49 5.85 -10.22
C ASN A 84 -1.93 5.65 -11.63
N ILE A 85 -2.30 4.55 -12.31
CA ILE A 85 -1.88 4.29 -13.70
C ILE A 85 -2.53 5.27 -14.69
N ARG A 86 -3.83 5.54 -14.55
CA ARG A 86 -4.54 6.44 -15.48
C ARG A 86 -4.28 7.94 -15.23
N GLY A 87 -3.40 8.26 -14.27
CA GLY A 87 -3.17 9.62 -13.80
C GLY A 87 -4.33 10.20 -12.99
N PRO A 88 -4.12 11.33 -12.30
CA PRO A 88 -5.19 12.04 -11.60
C PRO A 88 -6.30 12.42 -12.59
N ILE A 89 -7.54 12.02 -12.29
CA ILE A 89 -8.71 12.38 -13.12
C ILE A 89 -9.02 13.88 -13.04
N ASN A 90 -8.48 14.59 -12.03
CA ASN A 90 -8.55 16.05 -11.95
C ASN A 90 -7.16 16.56 -11.55
N GLY A 91 -6.60 17.44 -12.39
CA GLY A 91 -5.40 18.22 -12.12
C GLY A 91 -5.66 19.38 -11.17
#